data_AF-A0A8R1EH56-F1
#
_entry.id   AF-A0A8R1EH56-F1
#
_cell.length_a   1.000
_cell.length_b   1.000
_cell.length_c   1.000
_cell.angle_alpha   90.00
_cell.angle_beta   90.00
_cell.angle_gamma   90.00
#
_symmetry.space_group_name_H-M   'P 1'
#
loop_
_entity.id
_entity.type
_entity.pdbx_description
1 polymer ?
#
loop_
_entity_poly.entity_id
_entity_poly.type
_entity_poly.pdbx_seq_one_letter_code
_entity_poly.pdbx_strand_id
1 'polypeptide(L)'
;MEKDKECTACRRTSSPCMFCKGRPKRETYHVVGTPGVRAPELLFGLGLFNPSIDIFSCGIVLLSLVCAKHPFFMPKDETENIMDLAFLLGSETIETMAKLEGMRVTISERLPPADYYHLILCLRFGFDHVRLHCSSRQSCESCR
;
A
#
# COMPACT_ATOMS: atom_id res chain seq x y z
N MET A 1 33.42 25.82 -3.71
CA MET A 1 32.27 24.89 -3.79
C MET A 1 32.05 24.63 -5.27
N GLU A 2 32.59 23.52 -5.76
CA GLU A 2 32.47 23.13 -7.16
C GLU A 2 31.04 22.64 -7.41
N LYS A 3 30.34 23.26 -8.35
CA LYS A 3 28.93 22.96 -8.65
C LYS A 3 28.90 21.65 -9.44
N ASP A 4 28.40 20.58 -8.83
CA ASP A 4 28.31 19.26 -9.47
C ASP A 4 27.56 19.35 -10.81
N LYS A 5 28.16 18.77 -11.86
CA LYS A 5 27.66 18.84 -13.24
C LYS A 5 26.35 18.06 -13.38
N GLU A 6 25.30 18.74 -13.84
CA GLU A 6 23.97 18.15 -14.06
C GLU A 6 23.99 17.14 -15.22
N CYS A 7 23.53 15.92 -14.99
CA CYS A 7 23.56 14.85 -15.99
C CYS A 7 22.39 15.01 -16.98
N THR A 8 22.71 15.30 -18.25
CA THR A 8 21.74 15.51 -19.34
C THR A 8 21.00 14.24 -19.78
N ALA A 9 21.52 13.05 -19.46
CA ALA A 9 20.94 11.77 -19.86
C ALA A 9 19.82 11.27 -18.93
N CYS A 10 19.83 11.64 -17.65
CA CYS A 10 18.87 11.14 -16.66
C CYS A 10 17.74 12.11 -16.30
N ARG A 11 17.59 13.21 -17.06
CA ARG A 11 16.71 14.34 -16.73
C ARG A 11 15.22 14.00 -16.51
N ARG A 12 14.76 12.77 -16.85
CA ARG A 12 13.36 12.36 -16.72
C ARG A 12 13.13 10.90 -16.32
N THR A 13 14.17 10.15 -15.92
CA THR A 13 14.02 8.71 -15.64
C THR A 13 14.06 8.45 -14.15
N SER A 14 13.02 7.83 -13.60
CA SER A 14 12.92 7.43 -12.18
C SER A 14 13.84 6.25 -11.80
N SER A 15 14.73 5.83 -12.69
CA SER A 15 15.71 4.76 -12.45
C SER A 15 17.04 5.33 -11.92
N PRO A 16 17.70 4.65 -10.96
CA PRO A 16 19.10 4.86 -10.59
C PRO A 16 20.05 4.94 -11.79
N CYS A 17 20.57 6.13 -12.08
CA CYS A 17 21.70 6.29 -12.98
C CYS A 17 22.95 5.97 -12.16
N MET A 18 23.66 4.92 -12.59
CA MET A 18 24.85 4.41 -11.90
C MET A 18 26.05 5.35 -11.96
N PHE A 19 25.96 6.45 -12.73
CA PHE A 19 27.08 7.33 -13.06
C PHE A 19 26.95 8.75 -12.50
N CYS A 20 25.79 9.14 -11.95
CA CYS A 20 25.59 10.48 -11.39
C CYS A 20 25.71 10.47 -9.85
N LYS A 21 26.60 11.31 -9.29
CA LYS A 21 26.70 11.56 -7.84
C LYS A 21 25.64 12.54 -7.32
N GLY A 22 25.08 13.37 -8.20
CA GLY A 22 24.03 14.33 -7.89
C GLY A 22 22.65 13.78 -8.23
N ARG A 23 22.11 12.88 -7.40
CA ARG A 23 20.66 12.79 -7.28
C ARG A 23 20.22 13.78 -6.22
N PRO A 24 19.05 14.43 -6.34
CA PRO A 24 18.40 14.90 -5.13
C PRO A 24 18.28 13.68 -4.22
N LYS A 25 18.99 13.71 -3.10
CA LYS A 25 18.77 12.77 -2.02
C LYS A 25 17.31 12.98 -1.67
N ARG A 26 16.44 12.03 -2.02
CA ARG A 26 15.05 12.10 -1.56
C ARG A 26 15.16 12.25 -0.06
N GLU A 27 14.67 13.36 0.49
CA GLU A 27 14.65 13.53 1.93
C GLU A 27 13.78 12.40 2.44
N THR A 28 14.42 11.42 3.08
CA THR A 28 13.73 10.35 3.76
C THR A 28 13.12 10.99 4.99
N TYR A 29 11.89 11.47 4.85
CA TYR A 29 11.13 11.94 6.00
C TYR A 29 10.92 10.76 6.93
N HIS A 30 11.13 10.97 8.23
CA HIS A 30 10.79 9.95 9.22
C HIS A 30 9.29 9.73 9.18
N VAL A 31 8.87 8.55 8.73
CA VAL A 31 7.48 8.13 8.71
C VAL A 31 7.01 7.96 10.16
N VAL A 32 6.14 8.86 10.61
CA VAL A 32 5.56 8.84 11.97
C VAL A 32 4.24 8.07 12.01
N GLY A 33 3.71 7.81 13.20
CA GLY A 33 2.43 7.10 13.42
C GLY A 33 2.60 5.61 13.73
N THR A 34 1.49 4.89 13.88
CA THR A 34 1.49 3.46 14.24
C THR A 34 1.56 2.58 12.97
N PRO A 35 2.45 1.56 12.91
CA PRO A 35 2.47 0.61 11.79
C PRO A 35 1.09 -0.03 11.55
N GLY A 36 0.74 -0.28 10.29
CA GLY A 36 -0.53 -0.92 9.91
C GLY A 36 -1.74 0.01 9.80
N VAL A 37 -1.67 1.26 10.24
CA VAL A 37 -2.76 2.27 10.03
C VAL A 37 -2.32 3.47 9.19
N ARG A 38 -1.07 3.49 8.72
CA ARG A 38 -0.51 4.61 7.96
C ARG A 38 -1.09 4.66 6.55
N ALA A 39 -1.42 5.87 6.10
CA ALA A 39 -1.90 6.12 4.75
C ALA A 39 -0.81 5.87 3.69
N PRO A 40 -1.16 5.42 2.47
CA PRO A 40 -0.20 5.09 1.41
C PRO A 40 0.74 6.24 1.05
N GLU A 41 0.23 7.48 0.98
CA GLU A 41 1.01 8.68 0.66
C GLU A 41 2.12 8.94 1.68
N LEU A 42 1.90 8.55 2.94
CA LEU A 42 2.91 8.65 3.99
C LEU A 42 3.99 7.57 3.81
N LEU A 43 3.59 6.36 3.44
CA LEU A 43 4.51 5.25 3.13
C LEU A 43 5.36 5.52 1.88
N PHE A 44 4.87 6.37 0.97
CA PHE A 44 5.56 6.70 -0.26
C PHE A 44 6.57 7.84 -0.15
N GLY A 45 6.85 8.30 1.06
CA GLY A 45 8.03 9.13 1.35
C GLY A 45 7.94 10.56 0.87
N LEU A 46 6.73 11.12 0.70
CA LEU A 46 6.55 12.54 0.39
C LEU A 46 6.36 13.42 1.63
N GLY A 47 6.09 12.84 2.81
CA GLY A 47 5.90 13.63 4.03
C GLY A 47 4.75 14.63 3.96
N LEU A 48 3.78 14.43 3.05
CA LEU A 48 2.61 15.28 2.91
C LEU A 48 1.62 14.97 4.04
N PHE A 49 1.75 15.71 5.14
CA PHE A 49 0.80 15.66 6.24
C PHE A 49 -0.46 16.43 5.85
N ASN A 50 -1.50 15.70 5.47
CA ASN A 50 -2.83 16.24 5.20
C ASN A 50 -3.85 15.60 6.17
N PRO A 51 -5.00 16.22 6.43
CA PRO A 51 -6.02 15.63 7.29
C PRO A 51 -6.60 14.30 6.77
N SER A 52 -6.44 13.99 5.47
CA SER A 52 -6.92 12.72 4.92
C SER A 52 -6.15 11.49 5.44
N ILE A 53 -4.92 11.65 5.95
CA ILE A 53 -4.19 10.53 6.58
C ILE A 53 -4.93 10.00 7.82
N ASP A 54 -5.59 10.91 8.57
CA ASP A 54 -6.35 10.55 9.77
C ASP A 54 -7.66 9.86 9.39
N ILE A 55 -8.29 10.29 8.28
CA ILE A 55 -9.49 9.65 7.71
C ILE A 55 -9.15 8.23 7.27
N PHE A 56 -8.03 8.04 6.59
CA PHE A 56 -7.54 6.72 6.20
C PHE A 56 -7.31 5.82 7.43
N SER A 57 -6.59 6.35 8.42
CA SER A 57 -6.29 5.64 9.68
C SER A 57 -7.59 5.23 10.40
N CYS A 58 -8.58 6.12 10.46
CA CYS A 58 -9.90 5.84 11.00
C CYS A 58 -10.60 4.70 10.26
N GLY A 59 -10.49 4.64 8.93
CA GLY A 59 -11.01 3.54 8.11
C GLY A 59 -10.42 2.18 8.49
N ILE A 60 -9.11 2.09 8.69
CA ILE A 60 -8.46 0.83 9.12
C ILE A 60 -8.86 0.43 10.54
N VAL A 61 -8.99 1.39 11.46
CA VAL A 61 -9.48 1.13 12.82
C VAL A 61 -10.93 0.65 12.79
N LEU A 62 -11.79 1.30 12.00
CA LEU A 62 -13.18 0.85 11.81
C LEU A 62 -13.23 -0.56 11.22
N LEU A 63 -12.39 -0.87 10.23
CA LEU A 63 -12.30 -2.22 9.67
C LEU A 63 -11.88 -3.24 10.73
N SER A 64 -10.94 -2.89 11.62
CA SER A 64 -10.55 -3.72 12.77
C SER A 64 -11.74 -4.03 13.68
N LEU A 65 -12.54 -3.01 14.00
CA LEU A 65 -13.73 -3.14 14.86
C LEU A 65 -14.81 -4.01 14.21
N VAL A 66 -15.11 -3.75 12.93
CA VAL A 66 -16.11 -4.52 12.19
C VAL A 66 -15.65 -5.97 12.02
N CYS A 67 -14.38 -6.22 11.76
CA CYS A 67 -13.84 -7.59 11.71
C CYS A 67 -13.68 -8.25 13.10
N ALA A 68 -13.89 -7.51 14.19
CA ALA A 68 -13.58 -7.95 15.56
C ALA A 68 -12.14 -8.49 15.72
N LYS A 69 -11.19 -7.93 14.96
CA LYS A 69 -9.78 -8.31 14.93
C LYS A 69 -8.93 -7.06 15.09
N HIS A 70 -8.16 -6.99 16.17
CA HIS A 70 -7.26 -5.86 16.42
C HIS A 70 -5.87 -6.33 16.90
N PRO A 71 -4.78 -5.77 16.36
CA PRO A 71 -4.74 -4.87 15.20
C PRO A 71 -5.14 -5.61 13.91
N PHE A 72 -5.74 -4.90 12.95
CA PHE A 72 -6.11 -5.52 11.67
C PHE A 72 -4.86 -5.90 10.85
N PHE A 73 -3.93 -4.95 10.73
CA PHE A 73 -2.60 -5.15 10.15
C PHE A 73 -1.53 -5.02 11.24
N MET A 74 -0.48 -5.85 11.15
CA MET A 74 0.65 -5.81 12.09
C MET A 74 1.99 -5.94 11.33
N PRO A 75 2.28 -5.02 10.40
CA PRO A 75 3.46 -5.10 9.57
C PRO A 75 4.74 -4.85 10.39
N LYS A 76 5.80 -5.60 10.07
CA LYS A 76 7.13 -5.49 10.69
C LYS A 76 7.93 -4.33 10.11
N ASP A 77 7.72 -4.05 8.83
CA ASP A 77 8.42 -3.03 8.06
C ASP A 77 7.50 -2.37 7.02
N GLU A 78 7.99 -1.30 6.38
CA GLU A 78 7.20 -0.53 5.41
C GLU A 78 6.81 -1.36 4.18
N THR A 79 7.63 -2.36 3.81
CA THR A 79 7.33 -3.25 2.69
C THR A 79 6.12 -4.11 3.02
N GLU A 80 6.08 -4.72 4.20
CA GLU A 80 4.92 -5.50 4.66
C GLU A 80 3.67 -4.63 4.77
N ASN A 81 3.80 -3.37 5.19
CA ASN A 81 2.67 -2.43 5.25
C ASN A 81 2.11 -2.10 3.85
N ILE A 82 2.98 -1.93 2.85
CA ILE A 82 2.56 -1.75 1.45
C ILE A 82 1.87 -3.02 0.91
N MET A 83 2.36 -4.21 1.30
CA MET A 83 1.76 -5.48 0.90
C MET A 83 0.38 -5.71 1.55
N ASP A 84 0.24 -5.39 2.83
CA ASP A 84 -1.03 -5.39 3.56
C ASP A 84 -2.06 -4.47 2.87
N LEU A 85 -1.59 -3.30 2.44
CA LEU A 85 -2.44 -2.36 1.72
C LEU A 85 -2.78 -2.85 0.30
N ALA A 86 -1.84 -3.50 -0.38
CA ALA A 86 -2.09 -4.12 -1.68
C ALA A 86 -3.06 -5.28 -1.61
N PHE A 87 -3.06 -6.05 -0.51
CA PHE A 87 -4.07 -7.07 -0.25
C PHE A 87 -5.47 -6.45 -0.11
N LEU A 88 -5.57 -5.28 0.54
CA LEU A 88 -6.86 -4.62 0.76
C LEU A 88 -7.37 -3.87 -0.48
N LEU A 89 -6.52 -3.04 -1.08
CA LEU A 89 -6.89 -2.10 -2.16
C LEU A 89 -6.60 -2.63 -3.57
N GLY A 90 -5.85 -3.73 -3.68
CA GLY A 90 -5.39 -4.28 -4.94
C GLY A 90 -4.04 -3.71 -5.39
N SER A 91 -3.31 -4.54 -6.16
CA SER A 91 -1.97 -4.24 -6.64
C SER A 91 -1.92 -3.05 -7.61
N GLU A 92 -2.89 -2.94 -8.52
CA GLU A 92 -2.96 -1.86 -9.52
C GLU A 92 -3.15 -0.49 -8.87
N THR A 93 -4.01 -0.41 -7.85
CA THR A 93 -4.26 0.80 -7.07
C THR A 93 -2.97 1.29 -6.42
N ILE A 94 -2.23 0.39 -5.77
CA ILE A 94 -0.97 0.71 -5.08
C ILE A 94 0.10 1.18 -6.06
N GLU A 95 0.27 0.49 -7.18
CA GLU A 95 1.22 0.89 -8.21
C GLU A 95 0.88 2.26 -8.81
N THR A 96 -0.41 2.54 -9.01
CA THR A 96 -0.89 3.83 -9.55
C THR A 96 -0.66 4.95 -8.55
N MET A 97 -1.05 4.75 -7.28
CA MET A 97 -0.80 5.70 -6.19
C MET A 97 0.70 6.00 -6.05
N ALA A 98 1.54 4.95 -6.01
CA ALA A 98 2.98 5.13 -5.94
C ALA A 98 3.51 5.96 -7.12
N LYS A 99 3.05 5.68 -8.36
CA LYS A 99 3.45 6.44 -9.54
C LYS A 99 3.05 7.92 -9.47
N LEU A 100 1.85 8.22 -8.99
CA LEU A 100 1.38 9.60 -8.78
C LEU A 100 2.29 10.35 -7.81
N GLU A 101 2.74 9.66 -6.76
CA GLU A 101 3.68 10.19 -5.78
C GLU A 101 5.16 10.12 -6.22
N GLY A 102 5.41 9.80 -7.50
CA GLY A 102 6.76 9.72 -8.08
C GLY A 102 7.60 8.55 -7.55
N MET A 103 6.97 7.55 -6.96
CA MET A 103 7.56 6.29 -6.53
C MET A 103 7.27 5.17 -7.54
N ARG A 104 8.12 4.16 -7.57
CA ARG A 104 7.87 2.94 -8.33
C ARG A 104 7.83 1.77 -7.37
N VAL A 105 6.62 1.31 -7.09
CA VAL A 105 6.36 0.05 -6.40
C VAL A 105 6.05 -0.99 -7.48
N THR A 106 6.56 -2.20 -7.30
CA THR A 106 6.30 -3.33 -8.20
C THR A 106 5.90 -4.52 -7.35
N ILE A 107 4.71 -5.06 -7.59
CA ILE A 107 4.21 -6.24 -6.89
C ILE A 107 4.24 -7.40 -7.88
N SER A 108 4.93 -8.48 -7.53
CA SER A 108 5.11 -9.63 -8.41
C SER A 108 3.78 -10.34 -8.70
N GLU A 109 2.93 -10.45 -7.69
CA GLU A 109 1.61 -11.08 -7.79
C GLU A 109 0.51 -10.03 -7.95
N ARG A 110 -0.31 -10.18 -8.99
CA ARG A 110 -1.44 -9.29 -9.23
C ARG A 110 -2.58 -9.63 -8.28
N LEU A 111 -2.63 -8.90 -7.17
CA LEU A 111 -3.71 -8.98 -6.20
C LEU A 111 -4.91 -8.13 -6.66
N PRO A 112 -6.13 -8.68 -6.75
CA PRO A 112 -7.34 -7.89 -6.91
C PRO A 112 -7.68 -7.17 -5.58
N PRO A 113 -8.48 -6.09 -5.62
CA PRO A 113 -8.99 -5.46 -4.40
C PRO A 113 -9.84 -6.43 -3.58
N ALA A 114 -9.75 -6.34 -2.25
CA ALA A 114 -10.53 -7.20 -1.38
C ALA A 114 -12.03 -6.85 -1.42
N ASP A 115 -12.89 -7.87 -1.50
CA ASP A 115 -14.30 -7.70 -1.21
C ASP A 115 -14.49 -7.61 0.31
N TYR A 116 -14.66 -6.38 0.81
CA TYR A 116 -14.84 -6.11 2.24
C TYR A 116 -15.98 -6.93 2.86
N TYR A 117 -17.07 -7.19 2.15
CA TYR A 117 -18.20 -7.95 2.69
C TYR A 117 -17.79 -9.39 3.01
N HIS A 118 -17.22 -10.09 2.03
CA HIS A 118 -16.75 -11.47 2.22
C HIS A 118 -15.57 -11.53 3.17
N LEU A 119 -14.65 -10.57 3.13
CA LEU A 119 -13.52 -10.47 4.05
C LEU A 119 -14.00 -10.37 5.50
N ILE A 120 -14.93 -9.45 5.80
CA ILE A 120 -15.50 -9.26 7.14
C ILE A 120 -16.21 -10.53 7.60
N LEU A 121 -17.03 -11.14 6.74
CA LEU A 121 -17.74 -12.37 7.09
C LEU A 121 -16.77 -13.53 7.37
N CYS A 122 -15.74 -13.71 6.55
CA CYS A 122 -14.72 -14.74 6.73
C CYS A 122 -13.96 -14.54 8.04
N LEU A 123 -13.61 -13.30 8.38
CA LEU A 123 -12.88 -12.99 9.62
C LEU A 123 -13.74 -13.15 10.88
N ARG A 124 -15.06 -12.92 10.78
CA ARG A 124 -15.99 -13.06 11.92
C ARG A 124 -16.49 -14.48 12.15
N PHE A 125 -16.90 -15.15 11.07
CA PHE A 125 -17.65 -16.40 11.14
C PHE A 125 -16.86 -17.60 10.60
N GLY A 126 -15.68 -17.36 9.99
CA GLY A 126 -14.85 -18.38 9.39
C GLY A 126 -15.13 -18.59 7.90
N PHE A 127 -14.12 -19.09 7.19
CA PHE A 127 -14.19 -19.34 5.74
C PHE A 127 -15.24 -20.40 5.38
N ASP A 128 -15.39 -21.45 6.20
CA ASP A 128 -16.37 -22.51 5.96
C ASP A 128 -17.80 -22.00 6.02
N HIS A 129 -18.10 -21.10 6.97
CA HIS A 129 -19.40 -20.47 7.08
C HIS A 129 -19.76 -19.69 5.81
N VAL A 130 -18.84 -18.85 5.34
CA VAL A 130 -19.06 -18.05 4.12
C VAL A 130 -19.21 -18.95 2.89
N ARG A 131 -18.38 -19.99 2.76
CA ARG A 131 -18.47 -20.94 1.63
C ARG A 131 -19.81 -21.67 1.57
N LEU A 132 -20.39 -22.01 2.72
CA LEU A 132 -21.65 -22.75 2.81
C LEU A 132 -22.89 -21.85 2.64
N HIS A 133 -22.81 -20.59 3.07
CA HIS A 133 -23.97 -19.72 3.19
C HIS A 133 -23.99 -18.51 2.23
N CYS A 134 -22.85 -18.15 1.64
CA CYS A 134 -22.76 -17.07 0.65
C CYS A 134 -22.49 -17.66 -0.74
N SER A 135 -23.30 -17.27 -1.72
CA SER A 135 -23.03 -17.57 -3.12
C SER A 135 -21.91 -16.66 -3.63
N SER A 136 -20.87 -17.23 -4.24
CA SER A 136 -19.84 -16.41 -4.87
C SER A 136 -20.48 -15.61 -6.02
N ARG A 137 -20.30 -14.28 -6.04
CA ARG A 137 -20.80 -13.44 -7.14
C ARG A 137 -20.09 -13.72 -8.47
N GLN A 138 -18.91 -14.34 -8.44
CA GLN A 138 -18.10 -14.73 -9.59
C GLN A 138 -17.49 -16.12 -9.35
N SER A 139 -17.36 -16.92 -10.41
CA SER A 139 -16.61 -18.18 -10.36
C SER A 139 -15.11 -17.88 -10.28
N CYS A 140 -14.39 -18.49 -9.34
CA CYS A 140 -12.94 -18.42 -9.27
C CYS A 140 -12.33 -19.00 -10.57
N GLU A 141 -11.79 -18.14 -11.45
CA GLU A 141 -11.16 -18.58 -12.71
C GLU A 141 -9.91 -19.43 -12.49
N SER A 142 -9.24 -19.24 -11.36
CA SER A 142 -8.06 -20.02 -10.93
C SER A 142 -8.42 -21.40 -10.35
N CYS A 143 -9.70 -21.65 -10.05
CA CYS A 143 -10.20 -22.88 -9.43
C CYS A 143 -10.94 -23.79 -10.43
N ARG A 144 -10.78 -23.54 -11.74
CA ARG A 144 -11.29 -24.38 -12.82
C ARG A 144 -10.49 -25.67 -12.99
#